data_AF-A0A0C2M2I7-F1
#
_entry.id   AF-A0A0C2M2I7-F1
#
_cell.length_a   1.000
_cell.length_b   1.000
_cell.length_c   1.000
_cell.angle_alpha   90.00
_cell.angle_beta   90.00
_cell.angle_gamma   90.00
#
_symmetry.space_group_name_H-M   'P 1'
#
loop_
_entity.id
_entity.type
_entity.pdbx_description
1 polymer ?
#
loop_
_entity_poly.entity_id
_entity_poly.type
_entity_poly.pdbx_seq_one_letter_code
_entity_poly.pdbx_strand_id
1 'polypeptide(L)'
;MNVVVVGNIGLTENESPIKKLIANRIALSHYCVPFQLGINLGNTVLPNGCPKNDFQKLQERFSFSFPSNIFTFDILSIIGPRDHDGDFETEINYHRKVHPQFYLPKRNYVYGWH
;
A
#
# COMPACT_ATOMS: atom_id res chain seq x y z
N MET A 1 -13.20 -7.65 -15.13
CA MET A 1 -12.12 -7.54 -14.12
C MET A 1 -12.29 -6.21 -13.42
N ASN A 2 -12.46 -6.22 -12.11
CA ASN A 2 -12.66 -5.04 -11.28
C ASN A 2 -11.35 -4.73 -10.55
N VAL A 3 -10.88 -3.50 -10.70
CA VAL A 3 -9.59 -3.06 -10.16
C VAL A 3 -9.81 -1.92 -9.18
N VAL A 4 -9.13 -1.96 -8.04
CA VAL A 4 -9.06 -0.83 -7.11
C VAL A 4 -7.72 -0.13 -7.26
N VAL A 5 -7.73 1.20 -7.35
CA VAL A 5 -6.52 2.01 -7.46
C VAL A 5 -6.45 2.94 -6.26
N VAL A 6 -5.32 2.90 -5.55
CA VAL A 6 -5.04 3.73 -4.37
C VAL A 6 -3.65 4.33 -4.48
N GLY A 7 -3.40 5.39 -3.71
CA GLY A 7 -2.10 6.02 -3.59
C GLY A 7 -2.14 7.06 -2.49
N ASN A 8 -0.98 7.52 -2.02
CA ASN A 8 -0.88 8.47 -0.91
C ASN A 8 -1.59 7.99 0.37
N ILE A 9 -1.54 6.70 0.65
CA ILE A 9 -2.19 6.07 1.80
C ILE A 9 -1.28 6.01 3.04
N GLY A 10 -0.14 6.69 3.03
CA GLY A 10 0.89 6.55 4.05
C GLY A 10 0.63 7.14 5.43
N LEU A 11 -0.59 7.60 5.72
CA LEU A 11 -1.08 7.90 7.08
C LEU A 11 -1.81 6.71 7.68
N THR A 12 -1.89 6.56 8.99
CA THR A 12 -2.84 5.60 9.61
C THR A 12 -4.29 6.06 9.43
N GLU A 13 -5.25 5.17 9.63
CA GLU A 13 -6.67 5.53 9.65
C GLU A 13 -7.06 6.45 10.81
N ASN A 14 -6.27 6.47 11.89
CA ASN A 14 -6.48 7.38 13.03
C ASN A 14 -5.93 8.78 12.73
N GLU A 15 -4.84 8.89 11.97
CA GLU A 15 -4.26 10.18 11.56
C GLU A 15 -5.02 10.80 10.38
N SER A 16 -5.70 10.00 9.54
CA SER A 16 -6.45 10.47 8.38
C SER A 16 -7.88 9.94 8.36
N PRO A 17 -8.87 10.75 8.77
CA PRO A 17 -10.29 10.42 8.64
C PRO A 17 -10.69 10.11 7.19
N ILE A 18 -10.04 10.78 6.23
CA ILE A 18 -10.25 10.54 4.79
C ILE A 18 -9.79 9.13 4.43
N LYS A 19 -8.62 8.70 4.91
CA LYS A 19 -8.13 7.34 4.66
C LYS A 19 -9.10 6.30 5.21
N LYS A 20 -9.55 6.47 6.46
CA LYS A 20 -10.54 5.57 7.09
C LYS A 20 -11.82 5.48 6.27
N LEU A 21 -12.33 6.62 5.79
CA LEU A 21 -13.51 6.66 4.94
C LEU A 21 -13.29 5.89 3.63
N ILE A 22 -12.15 6.09 2.96
CA ILE A 22 -11.81 5.42 1.70
C ILE A 22 -11.66 3.91 1.90
N ALA A 23 -10.92 3.46 2.92
CA ALA A 23 -10.74 2.04 3.23
C ALA A 23 -12.09 1.34 3.46
N ASN A 24 -12.97 1.96 4.26
CA ASN A 24 -14.33 1.44 4.48
C ASN A 24 -15.16 1.39 3.19
N ARG A 25 -15.08 2.41 2.33
CA ARG A 25 -15.78 2.42 1.04
C ARG A 25 -15.28 1.32 0.12
N ILE A 26 -13.96 1.12 0.05
CA ILE A 26 -13.37 0.03 -0.74
C ILE A 26 -13.83 -1.33 -0.22
N ALA A 27 -13.85 -1.55 1.09
CA ALA A 27 -14.32 -2.79 1.68
C ALA A 27 -15.81 -3.07 1.37
N LEU A 28 -16.67 -2.05 1.48
CA LEU A 28 -18.08 -2.17 1.13
C LEU A 28 -18.27 -2.44 -0.37
N SER A 29 -17.55 -1.72 -1.24
CA SER A 29 -17.58 -1.97 -2.68
C SER A 29 -17.11 -3.38 -3.02
N HIS A 30 -16.04 -3.87 -2.38
CA HIS A 30 -15.53 -5.21 -2.57
C HIS A 30 -16.54 -6.29 -2.14
N TYR A 31 -17.25 -6.07 -1.02
CA TYR A 31 -18.29 -6.98 -0.57
C TYR A 31 -19.44 -7.11 -1.58
N CYS A 32 -19.87 -6.01 -2.19
CA CYS A 32 -20.94 -6.02 -3.19
C CYS A 32 -20.47 -6.54 -4.55
N VAL A 33 -19.30 -6.08 -5.00
CA VAL A 33 -18.72 -6.41 -6.30
C VAL A 33 -17.21 -6.61 -6.09
N PRO A 34 -16.76 -7.86 -5.91
CA PRO A 34 -15.37 -8.14 -5.59
C PRO A 34 -14.40 -7.58 -6.63
N PHE A 35 -13.33 -6.99 -6.12
CA PHE A 35 -12.12 -6.65 -6.87
C PHE A 35 -11.28 -7.91 -7.10
N GLN A 36 -10.54 -7.95 -8.20
CA GLN A 36 -9.61 -9.04 -8.53
C GLN A 36 -8.15 -8.57 -8.59
N LEU A 37 -7.90 -7.26 -8.45
CA LEU A 37 -6.57 -6.66 -8.51
C LEU A 37 -6.58 -5.31 -7.78
N GLY A 38 -5.49 -5.00 -7.09
CA GLY A 38 -5.22 -3.67 -6.57
C GLY A 38 -4.02 -3.04 -7.26
N ILE A 39 -4.00 -1.71 -7.31
CA ILE A 39 -2.83 -0.92 -7.73
C ILE A 39 -2.58 0.11 -6.63
N ASN A 40 -1.40 0.07 -6.02
CA ASN A 40 -0.93 1.08 -5.08
C ASN A 40 0.14 1.96 -5.75
N LEU A 41 -0.19 3.22 -5.96
CA LEU A 41 0.63 4.22 -6.63
C LEU A 41 1.73 4.84 -5.74
N GLY A 42 2.04 4.19 -4.61
CA GLY A 42 3.12 4.57 -3.71
C GLY A 42 2.75 5.65 -2.70
N ASN A 43 3.78 6.21 -2.06
CA ASN A 43 3.70 7.01 -0.84
C ASN A 43 2.97 6.23 0.27
N THR A 44 3.43 4.99 0.46
CA THR A 44 2.87 4.01 1.41
C THR A 44 3.23 4.35 2.85
N VAL A 45 4.28 5.14 3.07
CA VAL A 45 4.62 5.68 4.39
C VAL A 45 4.92 7.17 4.29
N LEU A 46 4.14 7.98 5.01
CA LEU A 46 4.31 9.43 5.09
C LEU A 46 4.74 9.86 6.49
N PRO A 47 5.48 10.98 6.63
CA PRO A 47 5.94 11.85 5.53
C PRO A 47 7.25 11.40 4.87
N ASN A 48 8.09 10.61 5.56
CA ASN A 48 9.50 10.40 5.18
C ASN A 48 9.81 8.92 4.83
N GLY A 49 8.87 8.22 4.20
CA GLY A 49 9.06 6.81 3.85
C GLY A 49 9.16 5.87 5.06
N CYS A 50 9.44 4.60 4.77
CA CYS A 50 9.57 3.56 5.77
C CYS A 50 10.98 3.55 6.41
N PRO A 51 11.12 3.58 7.74
CA PRO A 51 12.40 3.32 8.39
C PRO A 51 12.89 1.88 8.12
N LYS A 52 14.21 1.70 8.13
CA LYS A 52 14.82 0.39 7.89
C LYS A 52 14.31 -0.66 8.88
N ASN A 53 13.85 -1.80 8.34
CA ASN A 53 13.28 -2.95 9.05
C ASN A 53 12.00 -2.67 9.85
N ASP A 54 11.34 -1.53 9.64
CA ASP A 54 10.11 -1.18 10.37
C ASP A 54 8.86 -1.72 9.66
N PHE A 55 8.71 -3.05 9.70
CA PHE A 55 7.54 -3.73 9.13
C PHE A 55 6.25 -3.41 9.88
N GLN A 56 6.34 -3.04 11.16
CA GLN A 56 5.18 -2.64 11.96
C GLN A 56 4.56 -1.37 11.38
N LYS A 57 5.38 -0.37 11.03
CA LYS A 57 4.88 0.85 10.40
C LYS A 57 4.18 0.56 9.08
N LEU A 58 4.70 -0.33 8.24
CA LEU A 58 4.00 -0.74 7.02
C LEU A 58 2.68 -1.45 7.32
N GLN A 59 2.62 -2.28 8.36
CA GLN A 59 1.38 -2.92 8.78
C GLN A 59 0.32 -1.90 9.20
N GLU A 60 0.71 -0.90 9.99
CA GLU A 60 -0.16 0.19 10.44
C GLU A 60 -0.63 1.09 9.29
N ARG A 61 0.24 1.34 8.30
CA ARG A 61 -0.04 2.22 7.17
C ARG A 61 -0.64 1.51 5.95
N PHE A 62 -0.58 0.19 5.85
CA PHE A 62 -1.13 -0.54 4.70
C PHE A 62 -2.09 -1.64 5.12
N SER A 63 -1.58 -2.65 5.81
CA SER A 63 -2.29 -3.92 6.00
C SER A 63 -3.52 -3.83 6.90
N PHE A 64 -3.57 -2.86 7.82
CA PHE A 64 -4.79 -2.61 8.57
C PHE A 64 -5.94 -2.08 7.70
N SER A 65 -5.63 -1.35 6.62
CA SER A 65 -6.63 -0.87 5.66
C SER A 65 -6.93 -1.89 4.55
N PHE A 66 -5.97 -2.78 4.26
CA PHE A 66 -6.09 -3.82 3.23
C PHE A 66 -5.74 -5.20 3.80
N PRO A 67 -6.53 -5.72 4.75
CA PRO A 67 -6.19 -6.97 5.42
C PRO A 67 -6.42 -8.17 4.48
N SER A 68 -5.49 -9.12 4.53
CA SER A 68 -5.41 -10.25 3.60
C SER A 68 -6.55 -11.27 3.68
N ASN A 69 -7.29 -11.28 4.78
CA ASN A 69 -8.50 -12.08 4.95
C ASN A 69 -9.73 -11.47 4.23
N ILE A 70 -9.69 -10.19 3.89
CA ILE A 70 -10.76 -9.51 3.14
C ILE A 70 -10.35 -9.36 1.68
N PHE A 71 -9.14 -8.85 1.43
CA PHE A 71 -8.63 -8.62 0.09
C PHE A 71 -7.68 -9.74 -0.30
N THR A 72 -8.21 -10.83 -0.86
CA THR A 72 -7.43 -12.05 -1.16
C THR A 72 -6.63 -11.98 -2.47
N PHE A 73 -6.57 -10.82 -3.12
CA PHE A 73 -5.92 -10.58 -4.40
C PHE A 73 -4.64 -9.74 -4.25
N ASP A 74 -3.79 -9.76 -5.27
CA ASP A 74 -2.55 -8.98 -5.29
C ASP A 74 -2.81 -7.48 -5.48
N ILE A 75 -2.06 -6.67 -4.74
CA ILE A 75 -2.02 -5.22 -4.85
C ILE A 75 -0.65 -4.86 -5.42
N LEU A 76 -0.62 -4.53 -6.70
CA LEU A 76 0.59 -4.12 -7.41
C LEU A 76 1.06 -2.77 -6.88
N SER A 77 2.14 -2.79 -6.12
CA SER A 77 2.69 -1.60 -5.48
C SER A 77 3.87 -1.05 -6.27
N ILE A 78 3.96 0.28 -6.32
CA ILE A 78 5.14 1.00 -6.81
C ILE A 78 5.69 1.90 -5.69
N ILE A 79 6.97 2.27 -5.81
CA ILE A 79 7.63 3.21 -4.91
C ILE A 79 7.24 4.63 -5.34
N GLY A 80 6.66 5.40 -4.42
CA GLY A 80 6.32 6.80 -4.62
C GLY A 80 7.47 7.75 -4.25
N PRO A 81 7.37 9.05 -4.58
CA PRO A 81 8.41 10.04 -4.27
C PRO A 81 8.82 10.09 -2.79
N ARG A 82 7.86 9.92 -1.86
CA ARG A 82 8.12 9.99 -0.40
C ARG A 82 8.68 8.69 0.16
N ASP A 83 8.46 7.57 -0.51
CA ASP A 83 9.03 6.29 -0.11
C ASP A 83 10.56 6.28 -0.30
N HIS A 84 11.07 7.09 -1.24
CA HIS A 84 12.51 7.30 -1.45
C HIS A 84 13.21 8.05 -0.31
N ASP A 85 12.47 8.75 0.54
CA ASP A 85 13.02 9.44 1.71
C ASP A 85 13.37 8.44 2.84
N GLY A 86 12.91 7.19 2.73
CA GLY A 86 13.17 6.09 3.66
C GLY A 86 13.93 4.91 3.03
N ASP A 87 13.85 3.75 3.68
CA ASP A 87 14.44 2.49 3.22
C ASP A 87 13.42 1.69 2.39
N PHE A 88 13.31 1.98 1.10
CA PHE A 88 12.40 1.26 0.19
C PHE A 88 12.69 -0.25 0.09
N GLU A 89 13.90 -0.71 0.45
CA GLU A 89 14.21 -2.14 0.57
C GLU A 89 13.40 -2.79 1.69
N THR A 90 13.01 -2.06 2.74
CA THR A 90 12.08 -2.55 3.76
C THR A 90 10.70 -2.82 3.15
N GLU A 91 10.22 -2.00 2.21
CA GLU A 91 8.95 -2.24 1.50
C GLU A 91 9.03 -3.48 0.59
N ILE A 92 10.13 -3.67 -0.13
CA ILE A 92 10.36 -4.87 -0.94
C ILE A 92 10.42 -6.11 -0.04
N ASN A 93 11.06 -6.00 1.13
CA ASN A 93 11.11 -7.11 2.09
C ASN A 93 9.77 -7.35 2.77
N TYR A 94 8.93 -6.32 2.93
CA TYR A 94 7.59 -6.45 3.49
C TYR A 94 6.71 -7.35 2.61
N HIS A 95 6.75 -7.14 1.29
CA HIS A 95 6.14 -8.05 0.31
C HIS A 95 6.60 -9.49 0.53
N ARG A 96 7.91 -9.72 0.61
CA ARG A 96 8.50 -11.06 0.64
C ARG A 96 8.30 -11.80 1.96
N LYS A 97 8.25 -11.08 3.08
CA LYS A 97 8.35 -11.67 4.42
C LYS A 97 7.10 -11.54 5.28
N VAL A 98 6.24 -10.54 5.01
CA VAL A 98 5.14 -10.18 5.92
C VAL A 98 3.78 -10.17 5.23
N HIS A 99 3.66 -9.50 4.07
CA HIS A 99 2.38 -9.35 3.38
C HIS A 99 2.51 -9.60 1.88
N PRO A 100 2.42 -10.87 1.41
CA PRO A 100 2.63 -11.22 0.01
C PRO A 100 1.76 -10.45 -0.99
N GLN A 101 0.52 -10.12 -0.62
CA GLN A 101 -0.40 -9.34 -1.46
C GLN A 101 0.03 -7.87 -1.64
N PHE A 102 0.92 -7.32 -0.81
CA PHE A 102 1.58 -6.06 -1.11
C PHE A 102 2.65 -6.36 -2.17
N TYR A 103 2.25 -6.52 -3.42
CA TYR A 103 3.12 -7.06 -4.47
C TYR A 103 4.13 -6.02 -4.94
N LEU A 104 5.34 -6.08 -4.39
CA LEU A 104 6.48 -5.23 -4.74
C LEU A 104 7.76 -6.09 -4.82
N PRO A 105 7.95 -6.85 -5.93
CA PRO A 105 9.03 -7.83 -6.02
C PRO A 105 10.42 -7.22 -6.18
N LYS A 106 10.50 -6.00 -6.71
CA LYS A 106 11.73 -5.26 -6.98
C LYS A 106 11.44 -3.77 -7.07
N ARG A 107 12.52 -2.96 -7.03
CA ARG A 107 12.45 -1.53 -7.31
C ARG A 107 11.90 -1.30 -8.72
N ASN A 108 10.92 -0.40 -8.82
CA ASN A 108 10.45 0.14 -10.09
C ASN A 108 11.17 1.47 -10.35
N TYR A 109 11.55 1.71 -11.61
CA TYR A 109 12.16 2.98 -12.04
C TYR A 109 11.08 3.82 -12.71
N VAL A 110 10.82 5.01 -12.19
CA VAL A 110 10.01 6.01 -12.89
C VAL A 110 10.93 6.70 -13.90
N TYR A 111 10.81 6.31 -15.17
CA TYR A 111 11.43 7.03 -16.28
C TYR A 111 10.47 8.14 -16.73
N GLY A 112 10.50 9.29 -16.04
CA GLY A 112 9.73 10.49 -16.36
C GLY A 112 10.62 11.72 -16.22
N TRP A 113 10.62 12.58 -17.25
CA TRP A 113 11.66 13.55 -17.58
C TRP A 113 11.68 14.79 -16.66
N HIS A 114 12.86 15.42 -16.61
CA HIS A 114 13.15 16.73 -16.00
C HIS A 114 12.14 17.83 -16.33
#